data_AF-Q15BP1-F1
#
_entry.id   AF-Q15BP1-F1
#
_cell.length_a   1.000
_cell.length_b   1.000
_cell.length_c   1.000
_cell.angle_alpha   90.00
_cell.angle_beta   90.00
_cell.angle_gamma   90.00
#
_symmetry.space_group_name_H-M   'P 1'
#
loop_
_entity.id
_entity.type
_entity.pdbx_description
1 polymer ?
#
loop_
_entity_poly.entity_id
_entity_poly.type
_entity_poly.pdbx_seq_one_letter_code
_entity_poly.pdbx_strand_id
1 'polypeptide(L)'
;PAFPYKFKIKMAGCPNDCVASIARSDLSVIGTWRDDIQIDQGEMKAYADAGVDIQSDVIDNCPTECMKWDGSTLSINNKMCNRCIHCINVLPKALSPGKDRGATLLVGGKAPILEGAQLASVIVPFCKMEAPYTEFKEFVEKLWDVWGENGNNRERIGEFILRVGLGNFTEALEMEPDPNMVLHPRENPYIFYEEYIEEGDEE
;
A
#
# COMPACT_ATOMS: atom_id res chain seq x y z
N PRO A 1 25.73 9.62 13.41
CA PRO A 1 24.51 9.33 12.62
C PRO A 1 23.49 10.44 12.88
N ALA A 2 22.91 11.05 11.83
CA ALA A 2 22.08 12.25 11.96
C ALA A 2 20.61 11.96 12.37
N PHE A 3 20.17 10.71 12.34
CA PHE A 3 18.79 10.33 12.64
C PHE A 3 18.59 9.90 14.11
N PRO A 4 17.36 10.03 14.65
CA PRO A 4 17.00 9.57 15.98
C PRO A 4 17.27 8.07 16.19
N TYR A 5 17.08 7.26 15.14
CA TYR A 5 17.45 5.84 15.17
C TYR A 5 17.77 5.24 13.79
N LYS A 6 17.70 3.91 13.66
CA LYS A 6 17.93 3.21 12.39
C LYS A 6 16.76 3.44 11.42
N PHE A 7 17.07 3.60 10.14
CA PHE A 7 16.09 3.68 9.06
C PHE A 7 16.49 2.72 7.93
N LYS A 8 15.51 2.02 7.35
CA LYS A 8 15.72 1.00 6.30
C LYS A 8 14.71 1.20 5.19
N ILE A 9 15.20 1.15 3.94
CA ILE A 9 14.36 1.11 2.74
C ILE A 9 14.47 -0.28 2.12
N LYS A 10 13.34 -0.87 1.71
CA LYS A 10 13.32 -2.04 0.82
C LYS A 10 12.31 -1.83 -0.29
N MET A 11 12.59 -2.44 -1.43
CA MET A 11 11.81 -2.27 -2.65
C MET A 11 11.43 -3.64 -3.21
N ALA A 12 10.13 -3.89 -3.36
CA ALA A 12 9.56 -5.05 -3.99
C ALA A 12 8.88 -4.65 -5.31
N GLY A 13 9.02 -5.47 -6.35
CA GLY A 13 8.47 -5.18 -7.68
C GLY A 13 6.95 -5.34 -7.78
N CYS A 14 6.31 -6.06 -6.85
CA CYS A 14 4.87 -6.30 -6.83
C CYS A 14 4.38 -6.73 -5.43
N PRO A 15 3.06 -6.87 -5.21
CA PRO A 15 2.49 -7.24 -3.90
C PRO A 15 2.85 -8.63 -3.37
N ASN A 16 3.49 -9.50 -4.17
CA ASN A 16 4.09 -10.73 -3.65
C ASN A 16 5.21 -10.47 -2.62
N ASP A 17 5.77 -9.25 -2.61
CA ASP A 17 6.76 -8.78 -1.64
C ASP A 17 7.90 -9.76 -1.35
N CYS A 18 8.60 -10.22 -2.40
CA CYS A 18 9.63 -11.26 -2.30
C CYS A 18 10.83 -10.89 -1.39
N VAL A 19 10.99 -9.62 -1.02
CA VAL A 19 12.03 -9.13 -0.09
C VAL A 19 11.50 -8.87 1.32
N ALA A 20 10.20 -9.12 1.55
CA ALA A 20 9.48 -8.84 2.79
C ALA A 20 9.69 -7.40 3.28
N SER A 21 9.55 -6.45 2.36
CA SER A 21 9.67 -5.01 2.60
C SER A 21 8.64 -4.52 3.63
N ILE A 22 7.39 -4.98 3.57
CA ILE A 22 6.34 -4.54 4.50
C ILE A 22 6.68 -4.84 5.97
N ALA A 23 7.40 -5.94 6.22
CA ALA A 23 7.76 -6.39 7.56
C ALA A 23 9.15 -5.95 8.03
N ARG A 24 10.07 -5.63 7.10
CA ARG A 24 11.52 -5.53 7.40
C ARG A 24 12.16 -4.22 6.98
N SER A 25 11.38 -3.18 6.71
CA SER A 25 11.86 -1.81 6.46
C SER A 25 10.99 -0.76 7.12
N ASP A 26 11.62 0.37 7.46
CA ASP A 26 10.94 1.59 7.92
C ASP A 26 10.14 2.22 6.79
N LEU A 27 10.66 2.17 5.56
CA LEU A 27 9.96 2.54 4.33
C LEU A 27 9.97 1.37 3.35
N SER A 28 8.78 0.86 3.05
CA SER A 28 8.50 -0.22 2.14
C SER A 28 7.96 0.33 0.83
N VAL A 29 8.62 0.02 -0.28
CA VAL A 29 8.20 0.40 -1.63
C VAL A 29 7.68 -0.85 -2.34
N ILE A 30 6.38 -0.93 -2.61
CA ILE A 30 5.76 -2.10 -3.24
C ILE A 30 5.16 -1.71 -4.58
N GLY A 31 5.71 -2.26 -5.66
CA GLY A 31 5.24 -1.99 -7.02
C GLY A 31 3.76 -2.36 -7.23
N THR A 32 3.06 -1.57 -8.03
CA THR A 32 1.64 -1.74 -8.34
C THR A 32 1.30 -1.09 -9.68
N TRP A 33 0.03 -1.13 -10.08
CA TRP A 33 -0.51 -0.46 -11.25
C TRP A 33 -1.89 0.13 -10.96
N ARG A 34 -2.39 1.04 -11.79
CA ARG A 34 -3.71 1.69 -11.59
C ARG A 34 -4.65 1.64 -12.80
N ASP A 35 -4.23 0.99 -13.88
CA ASP A 35 -5.06 0.65 -15.03
C ASP A 35 -5.50 -0.82 -15.00
N ASP A 36 -6.08 -1.30 -16.10
CA ASP A 36 -6.68 -2.63 -16.16
C ASP A 36 -5.61 -3.74 -16.22
N ILE A 37 -5.91 -4.89 -15.59
CA ILE A 37 -5.16 -6.13 -15.82
C ILE A 37 -5.21 -6.47 -17.31
N GLN A 38 -4.06 -6.81 -17.88
CA GLN A 38 -3.95 -7.25 -19.26
C GLN A 38 -4.39 -8.72 -19.35
N ILE A 39 -5.28 -9.04 -20.29
CA ILE A 39 -5.85 -10.38 -20.48
C ILE A 39 -5.58 -10.86 -21.91
N ASP A 40 -4.92 -12.00 -22.04
CA ASP A 40 -4.81 -12.76 -23.29
C ASP A 40 -5.84 -13.90 -23.26
N GLN A 41 -6.93 -13.74 -24.00
CA GLN A 41 -8.01 -14.74 -24.06
C GLN A 41 -7.56 -16.04 -24.76
N GLY A 42 -6.55 -15.98 -25.63
CA GLY A 42 -5.97 -17.16 -26.27
C GLY A 42 -5.26 -18.04 -25.25
N GLU A 43 -4.44 -17.43 -24.39
CA GLU A 43 -3.77 -18.14 -23.30
C GLU A 43 -4.76 -18.57 -22.20
N MET A 44 -5.82 -17.80 -21.92
CA MET A 44 -6.90 -18.25 -21.03
C MET A 44 -7.50 -19.57 -21.50
N LYS A 45 -7.81 -19.66 -22.81
CA LYS A 45 -8.30 -20.91 -23.40
C LYS A 45 -7.26 -22.03 -23.32
N ALA A 46 -5.98 -21.73 -23.56
CA ALA A 46 -4.92 -22.72 -23.45
C ALA A 46 -4.80 -23.31 -22.03
N TYR A 47 -5.00 -22.50 -20.99
CA TYR A 47 -5.08 -22.98 -19.60
C TYR A 47 -6.30 -23.88 -19.37
N ALA A 48 -7.47 -23.49 -19.87
CA ALA A 48 -8.69 -24.29 -19.76
C ALA A 48 -8.55 -25.65 -20.48
N ASP A 49 -8.01 -25.64 -21.71
CA ASP A 49 -7.76 -26.85 -22.51
C ASP A 49 -6.70 -27.76 -21.86
N ALA A 50 -5.75 -27.18 -21.10
CA ALA A 50 -4.77 -27.92 -20.31
C ALA A 50 -5.34 -28.51 -19.00
N GLY A 51 -6.62 -28.26 -18.69
CA GLY A 51 -7.34 -28.82 -17.55
C GLY A 51 -7.19 -28.03 -16.25
N VAL A 52 -6.78 -26.76 -16.29
CA VAL A 52 -6.80 -25.88 -15.11
C VAL A 52 -8.25 -25.53 -14.76
N ASP A 53 -8.64 -25.73 -13.51
CA ASP A 53 -9.96 -25.33 -13.01
C ASP A 53 -9.97 -23.84 -12.68
N ILE A 54 -10.16 -23.01 -13.73
CA ILE A 54 -10.17 -21.54 -13.60
C ILE A 54 -11.23 -21.09 -12.58
N GLN A 55 -12.36 -21.79 -12.47
CA GLN A 55 -13.42 -21.42 -11.55
C GLN A 55 -12.94 -21.59 -10.10
N SER A 56 -12.53 -22.79 -9.70
CA SER A 56 -12.11 -23.06 -8.32
C SER A 56 -10.79 -22.38 -7.97
N ASP A 57 -9.83 -22.35 -8.88
CA ASP A 57 -8.46 -21.95 -8.57
C ASP A 57 -8.29 -20.43 -8.64
N VAL A 58 -9.08 -19.73 -9.46
CA VAL A 58 -8.93 -18.28 -9.70
C VAL A 58 -10.15 -17.49 -9.27
N ILE A 59 -11.34 -17.82 -9.78
CA ILE A 59 -12.55 -17.00 -9.58
C ILE A 59 -13.00 -17.07 -8.13
N ASP A 60 -13.17 -18.27 -7.59
CA ASP A 60 -13.67 -18.51 -6.23
C ASP A 60 -12.67 -18.04 -5.14
N ASN A 61 -11.41 -17.85 -5.51
CA ASN A 61 -10.35 -17.35 -4.63
C ASN A 61 -10.07 -15.84 -4.78
N CYS A 62 -10.80 -15.14 -5.66
CA CYS A 62 -10.63 -13.70 -5.81
C CYS A 62 -11.17 -12.98 -4.56
N PRO A 63 -10.34 -12.26 -3.78
CA PRO A 63 -10.75 -11.71 -2.48
C PRO A 63 -11.82 -10.62 -2.56
N THR A 64 -12.04 -10.04 -3.75
CA THR A 64 -13.07 -9.01 -3.97
C THR A 64 -14.17 -9.48 -4.91
N GLU A 65 -14.17 -10.76 -5.29
CA GLU A 65 -15.17 -11.38 -6.17
C GLU A 65 -15.40 -10.58 -7.48
N CYS A 66 -14.35 -9.94 -7.98
CA CYS A 66 -14.46 -9.00 -9.11
C CYS A 66 -14.29 -9.65 -10.50
N MET A 67 -14.18 -10.97 -10.56
CA MET A 67 -13.86 -11.73 -11.77
C MET A 67 -15.03 -12.63 -12.18
N LYS A 68 -15.20 -12.84 -13.48
CA LYS A 68 -16.19 -13.78 -14.01
C LYS A 68 -15.63 -14.54 -15.21
N TRP A 69 -15.76 -15.86 -15.15
CA TRP A 69 -15.41 -16.81 -16.21
C TRP A 69 -16.68 -17.48 -16.75
N ASP A 70 -16.85 -17.54 -18.07
CA ASP A 70 -18.03 -18.18 -18.70
C ASP A 70 -17.72 -19.54 -19.35
N GLY A 71 -16.51 -20.06 -19.16
CA GLY A 71 -15.99 -21.24 -19.85
C GLY A 71 -15.18 -20.93 -21.12
N SER A 72 -15.16 -19.68 -21.57
CA SER A 72 -14.42 -19.24 -22.76
C SER A 72 -13.67 -17.92 -22.57
N THR A 73 -14.31 -16.95 -21.91
CA THR A 73 -13.84 -15.56 -21.80
C THR A 73 -13.79 -15.15 -20.33
N LEU A 74 -12.67 -14.55 -19.95
CA LEU A 74 -12.50 -13.96 -18.63
C LEU A 74 -12.82 -12.46 -18.68
N SER A 75 -13.61 -12.00 -17.71
CA SER A 75 -13.88 -10.59 -17.47
C SER A 75 -13.48 -10.21 -16.05
N ILE A 76 -12.91 -9.02 -15.88
CA ILE A 76 -12.44 -8.49 -14.60
C ILE A 76 -13.00 -7.09 -14.42
N ASN A 77 -13.72 -6.85 -13.32
CA ASN A 77 -14.08 -5.51 -12.88
C ASN A 77 -12.89 -4.87 -12.14
N ASN A 78 -11.96 -4.27 -12.90
CA ASN A 78 -10.72 -3.71 -12.35
C ASN A 78 -10.97 -2.61 -11.29
N LYS A 79 -12.11 -1.91 -11.34
CA LYS A 79 -12.48 -0.92 -10.31
C LYS A 79 -12.65 -1.54 -8.92
N MET A 80 -13.04 -2.82 -8.86
CA MET A 80 -13.18 -3.58 -7.62
C MET A 80 -11.95 -4.45 -7.32
N CYS A 81 -10.91 -4.42 -8.16
CA CYS A 81 -9.70 -5.21 -7.96
C CYS A 81 -8.79 -4.53 -6.93
N ASN A 82 -8.43 -5.27 -5.87
CA ASN A 82 -7.45 -4.82 -4.87
C ASN A 82 -5.99 -5.15 -5.25
N ARG A 83 -5.77 -5.72 -6.44
CA ARG A 83 -4.43 -6.04 -7.00
C ARG A 83 -3.62 -7.00 -6.13
N CYS A 84 -4.27 -7.96 -5.47
CA CYS A 84 -3.62 -8.99 -4.65
C CYS A 84 -2.67 -9.94 -5.40
N ILE A 85 -2.64 -9.89 -6.74
CA ILE A 85 -1.82 -10.68 -7.67
C ILE A 85 -2.12 -12.18 -7.76
N HIS A 86 -3.12 -12.70 -7.02
CA HIS A 86 -3.51 -14.11 -7.04
C HIS A 86 -3.73 -14.65 -8.45
N CYS A 87 -4.63 -14.02 -9.23
CA CYS A 87 -4.97 -14.48 -10.57
C CYS A 87 -3.76 -14.47 -11.53
N ILE A 88 -2.89 -13.46 -11.44
CA ILE A 88 -1.66 -13.37 -12.23
C ILE A 88 -0.66 -14.45 -11.82
N ASN A 89 -0.56 -14.77 -10.53
CA ASN A 89 0.32 -15.84 -10.05
C ASN A 89 -0.12 -17.22 -10.58
N VAL A 90 -1.43 -17.47 -10.66
CA VAL A 90 -1.97 -18.74 -11.17
C VAL A 90 -1.89 -18.82 -12.70
N LEU A 91 -2.19 -17.72 -13.41
CA LEU A 91 -2.29 -17.68 -14.88
C LEU A 91 -1.31 -16.67 -15.51
N PRO A 92 0.01 -16.76 -15.25
CA PRO A 92 0.97 -15.71 -15.62
C PRO A 92 1.18 -15.53 -17.14
N LYS A 93 0.80 -16.51 -17.97
CA LYS A 93 0.84 -16.36 -19.43
C LYS A 93 -0.36 -15.59 -19.97
N ALA A 94 -1.51 -15.69 -19.29
CA ALA A 94 -2.75 -15.08 -19.74
C ALA A 94 -3.00 -13.72 -19.08
N LEU A 95 -2.51 -13.52 -17.86
CA LEU A 95 -2.73 -12.33 -17.06
C LEU A 95 -1.44 -11.61 -16.75
N SER A 96 -1.45 -10.28 -16.88
CA SER A 96 -0.30 -9.44 -16.56
C SER A 96 -0.73 -8.14 -15.86
N PRO A 97 0.14 -7.57 -14.99
CA PRO A 97 -0.09 -6.25 -14.42
C PRO A 97 -0.38 -5.20 -15.50
N GLY A 98 -1.15 -4.18 -15.16
CA GLY A 98 -1.41 -3.05 -16.04
C GLY A 98 -0.13 -2.31 -16.47
N LYS A 99 -0.30 -1.38 -17.41
CA LYS A 99 0.78 -0.59 -18.02
C LYS A 99 1.05 0.70 -17.26
N ASP A 100 0.05 1.28 -16.58
CA ASP A 100 0.23 2.44 -15.73
C ASP A 100 0.77 2.03 -14.35
N ARG A 101 2.09 1.84 -14.31
CA ARG A 101 2.83 1.29 -13.16
C ARG A 101 3.36 2.38 -12.23
N GLY A 102 3.49 2.03 -10.96
CA GLY A 102 4.05 2.86 -9.90
C GLY A 102 4.34 2.00 -8.67
N ALA A 103 4.37 2.60 -7.49
CA ALA A 103 4.50 1.89 -6.23
C ALA A 103 3.61 2.47 -5.14
N THR A 104 3.14 1.63 -4.24
CA THR A 104 2.58 2.02 -2.95
C THR A 104 3.72 2.16 -1.95
N LEU A 105 3.73 3.26 -1.19
CA LEU A 105 4.74 3.53 -0.16
C LEU A 105 4.12 3.29 1.22
N LEU A 106 4.71 2.39 1.99
CA LEU A 106 4.27 2.04 3.33
C LEU A 106 5.36 2.36 4.36
N VAL A 107 4.98 2.88 5.53
CA VAL A 107 5.92 3.34 6.56
C VAL A 107 5.66 2.65 7.90
N GLY A 108 6.73 2.35 8.63
CA GLY A 108 6.66 1.94 10.04
C GLY A 108 7.08 0.51 10.36
N GLY A 109 7.50 -0.29 9.38
CA GLY A 109 7.85 -1.70 9.61
C GLY A 109 9.00 -1.88 10.63
N LYS A 110 8.74 -2.64 11.70
CA LYS A 110 9.74 -2.92 12.74
C LYS A 110 9.52 -4.23 13.50
N ALA A 111 10.64 -4.72 14.05
CA ALA A 111 10.65 -5.78 15.05
C ALA A 111 10.12 -5.27 16.41
N PRO A 112 9.84 -6.17 17.39
CA PRO A 112 9.10 -5.83 18.61
C PRO A 112 9.62 -4.64 19.42
N ILE A 113 10.92 -4.55 19.69
CA ILE A 113 11.43 -3.55 20.66
C ILE A 113 11.29 -2.11 20.11
N LEU A 114 10.70 -1.16 20.84
CA LEU A 114 10.09 -1.27 22.19
C LEU A 114 8.57 -1.50 22.12
N GLU A 115 7.84 -0.72 21.31
CA GLU A 115 6.36 -0.65 21.29
C GLU A 115 5.68 -1.72 20.42
N GLY A 116 6.16 -2.96 20.47
CA GLY A 116 5.61 -4.06 19.68
C GLY A 116 6.05 -4.11 18.22
N ALA A 117 5.75 -5.25 17.57
CA ALA A 117 6.08 -5.45 16.17
C ALA A 117 5.05 -4.77 15.28
N GLN A 118 5.51 -4.18 14.18
CA GLN A 118 4.65 -3.47 13.24
C GLN A 118 4.97 -3.92 11.83
N LEU A 119 3.93 -4.17 11.04
CA LEU A 119 4.00 -4.10 9.59
C LEU A 119 3.86 -2.63 9.18
N ALA A 120 4.48 -2.26 8.07
CA ALA A 120 4.37 -0.91 7.53
C ALA A 120 2.93 -0.62 7.08
N SER A 121 2.45 0.59 7.34
CA SER A 121 1.11 1.07 6.96
C SER A 121 1.17 1.93 5.71
N VAL A 122 0.14 1.90 4.87
CA VAL A 122 0.08 2.72 3.64
C VAL A 122 0.09 4.20 4.00
N ILE A 123 1.03 4.95 3.40
CA ILE A 123 1.09 6.42 3.49
C ILE A 123 0.84 7.04 2.12
N VAL A 124 1.46 6.52 1.06
CA VAL A 124 1.21 6.96 -0.32
C VAL A 124 0.61 5.79 -1.10
N PRO A 125 -0.70 5.82 -1.44
CA PRO A 125 -1.35 4.73 -2.17
C PRO A 125 -0.72 4.46 -3.55
N PHE A 126 -0.28 5.51 -4.24
CA PHE A 126 0.39 5.40 -5.54
C PHE A 126 1.38 6.56 -5.75
N CYS A 127 2.64 6.22 -6.00
CA CYS A 127 3.71 7.12 -6.40
C CYS A 127 4.30 6.66 -7.73
N LYS A 128 4.55 7.59 -8.65
CA LYS A 128 5.16 7.24 -9.94
C LYS A 128 6.67 7.02 -9.75
N MET A 129 7.15 5.83 -10.14
CA MET A 129 8.56 5.43 -9.95
C MET A 129 9.36 5.58 -11.24
N GLU A 130 9.51 6.81 -11.72
CA GLU A 130 10.25 7.14 -12.95
C GLU A 130 11.53 7.93 -12.62
N ALA A 131 12.64 7.60 -13.28
CA ALA A 131 13.90 8.32 -13.09
C ALA A 131 13.73 9.80 -13.48
N PRO A 132 14.20 10.76 -12.67
CA PRO A 132 15.20 10.61 -11.59
C PRO A 132 14.62 10.34 -10.18
N TYR A 133 13.36 9.92 -10.09
CA TYR A 133 12.62 9.57 -8.86
C TYR A 133 12.42 10.76 -7.92
N THR A 134 12.16 11.93 -8.47
CA THR A 134 12.02 13.19 -7.73
C THR A 134 10.95 13.10 -6.64
N GLU A 135 9.72 12.72 -7.01
CA GLU A 135 8.58 12.60 -6.09
C GLU A 135 8.89 11.64 -4.93
N PHE A 136 9.49 10.48 -5.23
CA PHE A 136 9.90 9.52 -4.21
C PHE A 136 10.99 10.09 -3.28
N LYS A 137 11.99 10.78 -3.82
CA LYS A 137 13.07 11.37 -3.02
C LYS A 137 12.58 12.50 -2.13
N GLU A 138 11.74 13.38 -2.66
CA GLU A 138 11.11 14.48 -1.90
C GLU A 138 10.28 13.92 -0.75
N PHE A 139 9.52 12.84 -0.98
CA PHE A 139 8.80 12.15 0.09
C PHE A 139 9.74 11.56 1.15
N VAL A 140 10.84 10.91 0.74
CA VAL A 140 11.84 10.37 1.67
C VAL A 140 12.50 11.47 2.51
N GLU A 141 12.84 12.59 1.89
CA GLU A 141 13.43 13.76 2.56
C GLU A 141 12.45 14.35 3.58
N LYS A 142 11.18 14.57 3.19
CA LYS A 142 10.12 15.00 4.11
C LYS A 142 9.94 14.04 5.30
N LEU A 143 9.93 12.73 5.05
CA LEU A 143 9.86 11.73 6.13
C LEU A 143 11.03 11.87 7.10
N TRP A 144 12.25 12.07 6.58
CA TRP A 144 13.45 12.22 7.39
C TRP A 144 13.50 13.54 8.14
N ASP A 145 13.02 14.63 7.57
CA ASP A 145 12.98 15.93 8.24
C ASP A 145 11.98 15.90 9.40
N VAL A 146 10.75 15.44 9.16
CA VAL A 146 9.71 15.35 10.19
C VAL A 146 10.13 14.42 11.33
N TRP A 147 10.58 13.20 11.01
CA TRP A 147 11.03 12.25 12.04
C TRP A 147 12.36 12.67 12.67
N GLY A 148 13.26 13.29 11.90
CA GLY A 148 14.57 13.74 12.36
C GLY A 148 14.49 14.81 13.44
N GLU A 149 13.57 15.77 13.28
CA GLU A 149 13.36 16.86 14.23
C GLU A 149 12.53 16.42 15.45
N ASN A 150 11.53 15.57 15.25
CA ASN A 150 10.52 15.27 16.29
C ASN A 150 10.65 13.89 16.94
N GLY A 151 11.55 13.04 16.42
CA GLY A 151 11.77 11.68 16.91
C GLY A 151 12.57 11.66 18.21
N ASN A 152 12.09 10.90 19.20
CA ASN A 152 12.83 10.71 20.44
C ASN A 152 14.10 9.87 20.21
N ASN A 153 15.07 9.98 21.13
CA ASN A 153 16.28 9.16 21.08
C ASN A 153 15.93 7.66 21.02
N ARG A 154 16.41 6.98 19.97
CA ARG A 154 16.17 5.55 19.70
C ARG A 154 14.70 5.18 19.42
N GLU A 155 13.88 6.14 19.01
CA GLU A 155 12.51 5.90 18.55
C GLU A 155 12.52 5.60 17.05
N ARG A 156 11.90 4.49 16.62
CA ARG A 156 11.72 4.17 15.20
C ARG A 156 10.57 5.00 14.62
N ILE A 157 10.60 5.27 13.32
CA ILE A 157 9.53 6.05 12.68
C ILE A 157 8.13 5.43 12.88
N GLY A 158 8.00 4.11 12.95
CA GLY A 158 6.73 3.45 13.26
C GLY A 158 6.23 3.67 14.69
N GLU A 159 7.14 3.86 15.64
CA GLU A 159 6.80 4.22 17.04
C GLU A 159 6.44 5.70 17.13
N PHE A 160 7.17 6.54 16.40
CA PHE A 160 6.85 7.95 16.23
C PHE A 160 5.42 8.15 15.70
N ILE A 161 5.04 7.44 14.63
CA ILE A 161 3.67 7.48 14.06
C ILE A 161 2.61 7.05 15.09
N LEU A 162 2.87 6.01 15.89
CA LEU A 162 1.94 5.61 16.95
C LEU A 162 1.80 6.68 18.03
N ARG A 163 2.89 7.35 18.40
CA ARG A 163 2.89 8.38 19.44
C ARG A 163 2.17 9.65 18.99
N VAL A 164 2.44 10.13 17.78
CA VAL A 164 1.85 11.40 17.29
C VAL A 164 0.49 11.20 16.64
N GLY A 165 0.16 9.98 16.20
CA GLY A 165 -1.04 9.67 15.45
C GLY A 165 -0.87 9.86 13.94
N LEU A 166 -1.53 9.01 13.16
CA LEU A 166 -1.42 9.01 11.69
C LEU A 166 -1.86 10.35 11.07
N GLY A 167 -2.92 10.97 11.58
CA GLY A 167 -3.42 12.26 11.06
C GLY A 167 -2.39 13.39 11.20
N ASN A 168 -1.86 13.60 12.41
CA ASN A 168 -0.82 14.60 12.65
C ASN A 168 0.45 14.30 11.84
N PHE A 169 0.79 13.01 11.66
CA PHE A 169 1.92 12.62 10.83
C PHE A 169 1.70 12.94 9.35
N THR A 170 0.51 12.68 8.80
CA THR A 170 0.20 13.04 7.39
C THR A 170 0.15 14.55 7.18
N GLU A 171 -0.38 15.30 8.14
CA GLU A 171 -0.39 16.76 8.11
C GLU A 171 1.04 17.33 8.13
N ALA A 172 1.92 16.81 8.99
CA ALA A 172 3.32 17.21 9.04
C ALA A 172 4.11 16.90 7.75
N LEU A 173 3.64 15.94 6.94
CA LEU A 173 4.19 15.66 5.61
C LEU A 173 3.57 16.54 4.51
N GLU A 174 2.62 17.41 4.87
CA GLU A 174 1.83 18.25 3.98
C GLU A 174 1.02 17.41 2.99
N MET A 175 0.39 16.34 3.49
CA MET A 175 -0.41 15.41 2.71
C MET A 175 -1.86 15.36 3.18
N GLU A 176 -2.78 15.29 2.24
CA GLU A 176 -4.19 15.03 2.52
C GLU A 176 -4.40 13.57 2.97
N PRO A 177 -5.23 13.32 4.00
CA PRO A 177 -5.62 11.97 4.38
C PRO A 177 -6.32 11.22 3.25
N ASP A 178 -5.93 9.96 3.02
CA ASP A 178 -6.55 9.08 2.02
C ASP A 178 -7.23 7.88 2.72
N PRO A 179 -8.47 7.50 2.35
CA PRO A 179 -9.16 6.34 2.91
C PRO A 179 -8.36 5.03 2.85
N ASN A 180 -7.46 4.88 1.87
CA ASN A 180 -6.59 3.70 1.71
C ASN A 180 -5.47 3.62 2.77
N MET A 181 -5.29 4.65 3.60
CA MET A 181 -4.33 4.63 4.71
C MET A 181 -4.84 3.82 5.91
N VAL A 182 -6.15 3.55 5.98
CA VAL A 182 -6.79 2.83 7.09
C VAL A 182 -7.51 1.59 6.60
N LEU A 183 -7.51 0.52 7.41
CA LEU A 183 -8.31 -0.68 7.12
C LEU A 183 -9.79 -0.45 7.38
N HIS A 184 -10.09 0.28 8.46
CA HIS A 184 -11.44 0.71 8.82
C HIS A 184 -11.34 2.03 9.60
N PRO A 185 -12.40 2.87 9.57
CA PRO A 185 -12.48 4.03 10.44
C PRO A 185 -12.40 3.65 11.91
N ARG A 186 -11.94 4.57 12.75
CA ARG A 186 -11.93 4.38 14.21
C ARG A 186 -13.34 4.09 14.73
N GLU A 187 -13.44 3.18 15.69
CA GLU A 187 -14.71 2.83 16.35
C GLU A 187 -14.98 3.66 17.60
N ASN A 188 -13.93 4.25 18.18
CA ASN A 188 -14.05 5.07 19.37
C ASN A 188 -14.29 6.55 19.00
N PRO A 189 -15.18 7.25 19.71
CA PRO A 189 -15.63 8.59 19.34
C PRO A 189 -14.71 9.72 19.83
N TYR A 190 -13.49 9.44 20.29
CA TYR A 190 -12.56 10.45 20.82
C TYR A 190 -11.85 11.24 19.71
N ILE A 191 -12.64 11.89 18.86
CA ILE A 191 -12.16 12.68 17.73
C ILE A 191 -11.64 14.02 18.25
N PHE A 192 -10.39 14.32 17.95
CA PHE A 192 -9.80 15.64 18.21
C PHE A 192 -10.18 16.54 17.05
N TYR A 193 -10.67 17.74 17.37
CA TYR A 193 -10.91 18.81 16.43
C TYR A 193 -9.88 19.90 16.69
N GLU A 194 -9.40 20.55 15.63
CA GLU A 194 -8.68 21.81 15.79
C GLU A 194 -9.65 22.87 16.30
N GLU A 195 -9.16 23.86 17.06
CA GLU A 195 -9.96 24.95 17.63
C GLU A 195 -10.77 25.74 16.58
N TYR A 196 -10.49 25.57 15.29
CA TYR A 196 -11.19 26.23 14.18
C TYR A 196 -12.58 25.67 13.84
N ILE A 197 -13.00 24.52 14.40
CA ILE A 197 -14.36 23.95 14.20
C ILE A 197 -15.28 24.34 15.37
N GLU A 198 -15.09 25.53 15.94
CA GLU A 198 -16.17 26.25 16.61
C GLU A 198 -16.91 27.10 15.55
N GLU A 199 -17.84 26.48 14.80
CA GLU A 199 -18.88 27.28 14.13
C GLU A 199 -19.77 27.90 15.22
N GLY A 200 -19.62 29.21 15.42
CA GLY A 200 -20.30 29.97 16.46
C GLY A 200 -21.82 30.06 16.28
N ASP A 201 -22.52 30.30 17.40
CA ASP A 201 -23.61 31.26 17.57
C ASP A 201 -24.38 31.01 18.89
N GLU A 202 -24.05 31.76 19.94
CA GLU A 202 -25.03 32.31 20.88
C GLU A 202 -24.62 33.76 21.22
N GLU A 203 -24.92 34.70 20.31
CA GLU A 203 -25.41 36.06 20.64
C GLU A 203 -26.19 36.68 19.47
#